data_AF-W7QHH7-F1
#
_entry.id   AF-W7QHH7-F1
#
_cell.length_a   1.000
_cell.length_b   1.000
_cell.length_c   1.000
_cell.angle_alpha   90.00
_cell.angle_beta   90.00
_cell.angle_gamma   90.00
#
_symmetry.space_group_name_H-M   'P 1'
#
loop_
_entity.id
_entity.type
_entity.pdbx_description
1 polymer ?
#
loop_
_entity_poly.entity_id
_entity_poly.type
_entity_poly.pdbx_seq_one_letter_code
_entity_poly.pdbx_strand_id
1 'polypeptide(L)'
;MSSLHRQLPWLLAPSANEIVVLGAAGYLGHLCVALVDVQSLSPLVAVLGPLGAANAVLAMLMVLLLAQVGVNPIVTVTLLVGLLPSLPIEGLSPALIGASLMVGWALALMSSPMTASMLILSRFTGVASTRIGYRWNARFLFAAIPLLSAWFLLAPW
;
A
#
# COMPACT_ATOMS: atom_id res chain seq x y z
N MET A 1 14.98 -28.97 -21.57
CA MET A 1 15.61 -28.43 -20.35
C MET A 1 16.66 -27.33 -20.63
N SER A 2 17.32 -27.31 -21.79
CA SER A 2 18.34 -26.28 -22.13
C SER A 2 17.79 -24.86 -22.41
N SER A 3 16.53 -24.74 -22.83
CA SER A 3 15.87 -23.43 -23.05
C SER A 3 15.55 -22.71 -21.74
N LEU A 4 15.19 -23.47 -20.69
CA LEU A 4 14.84 -22.94 -19.37
C LEU A 4 16.05 -22.27 -18.70
N HIS A 5 17.23 -22.90 -18.77
CA HIS A 5 18.47 -22.33 -18.24
C HIS A 5 18.92 -21.05 -18.95
N ARG A 6 18.64 -20.90 -20.25
CA ARG A 6 18.96 -19.66 -20.99
C ARG A 6 18.00 -18.51 -20.69
N GLN A 7 16.75 -18.82 -20.30
CA GLN A 7 15.74 -17.82 -19.97
C GLN A 7 15.76 -17.43 -18.48
N LEU A 8 16.37 -18.25 -17.61
CA LEU A 8 16.49 -17.99 -16.17
C LEU A 8 17.02 -16.58 -15.82
N PRO A 9 18.11 -16.07 -16.44
CA PRO A 9 18.64 -14.75 -16.11
C PRO A 9 17.64 -13.63 -16.41
N TRP A 10 16.88 -13.76 -17.51
CA TRP A 10 15.87 -12.80 -17.93
C TRP A 10 14.58 -12.86 -17.09
N LEU A 11 14.25 -14.04 -16.55
CA LEU A 11 13.14 -14.23 -15.63
C LEU A 11 13.45 -13.75 -14.21
N LEU A 12 14.71 -13.86 -13.78
CA LEU A 12 15.13 -13.51 -12.42
C LEU A 12 15.56 -12.04 -12.29
N ALA A 13 16.00 -11.39 -13.37
CA ALA A 13 16.41 -9.98 -13.33
C ALA A 13 15.30 -9.01 -12.85
N PRO A 14 14.02 -9.16 -13.27
CA PRO A 14 12.93 -8.35 -12.71
C PRO A 14 12.65 -8.68 -11.24
N SER A 15 12.75 -9.96 -10.86
CA SER A 15 12.54 -10.42 -9.49
C SER A 15 13.58 -9.86 -8.52
N ALA A 16 14.82 -9.68 -8.97
CA ALA A 16 15.86 -9.04 -8.17
C ALA A 16 15.46 -7.60 -7.78
N ASN A 17 14.86 -6.85 -8.70
CA ASN A 17 14.41 -5.48 -8.41
C ASN A 17 13.26 -5.47 -7.39
N GLU A 18 12.30 -6.39 -7.50
CA GLU A 18 11.24 -6.51 -6.47
C GLU A 18 11.79 -6.96 -5.12
N ILE A 19 12.70 -7.94 -5.08
CA ILE A 19 13.34 -8.41 -3.86
C ILE A 19 14.11 -7.27 -3.18
N VAL A 20 14.85 -6.47 -3.96
CA VAL A 20 15.57 -5.29 -3.44
C VAL A 20 14.59 -4.24 -2.93
N VAL A 21 13.51 -3.94 -3.65
CA VAL A 21 12.49 -2.96 -3.19
C VAL A 21 11.81 -3.43 -1.90
N LEU A 22 11.41 -4.71 -1.82
CA LEU A 22 10.85 -5.33 -0.62
C LEU A 22 11.82 -5.29 0.55
N GLY A 23 13.07 -5.74 0.32
CA GLY A 23 14.11 -5.77 1.34
C GLY A 23 14.50 -4.37 1.83
N ALA A 24 14.68 -3.43 0.91
CA ALA A 24 15.01 -2.04 1.22
C ALA A 24 13.86 -1.33 1.93
N ALA A 25 12.61 -1.53 1.50
CA ALA A 25 11.45 -0.95 2.19
C ALA A 25 11.27 -1.53 3.60
N GLY A 26 11.49 -2.84 3.78
CA GLY A 26 11.47 -3.51 5.08
C GLY A 26 12.56 -2.99 6.01
N TYR A 27 13.79 -2.90 5.50
CA TYR A 27 14.91 -2.36 6.25
C TYR A 27 14.74 -0.87 6.56
N LEU A 28 14.20 -0.08 5.63
CA LEU A 28 13.89 1.34 5.84
C LEU A 28 12.82 1.50 6.91
N GLY A 29 11.76 0.69 6.91
CA GLY A 29 10.78 0.66 7.99
C GLY A 29 11.42 0.38 9.35
N HIS A 30 12.33 -0.59 9.42
CA HIS A 30 13.07 -0.91 10.64
C HIS A 30 14.00 0.24 11.08
N LEU A 31 14.72 0.85 10.15
CA LEU A 31 15.57 2.02 10.43
C LEU A 31 14.76 3.23 10.85
N CYS A 32 13.59 3.47 10.25
CA CYS A 32 12.69 4.54 10.67
C CYS A 32 12.32 4.35 12.15
N VAL A 33 11.93 3.16 12.57
CA VAL A 33 11.64 2.90 13.99
C VAL A 33 12.88 3.09 14.88
N ALA A 34 14.05 2.65 14.42
CA ALA A 34 15.28 2.72 15.21
C ALA A 34 15.86 4.14 15.34
N LEU A 35 15.65 5.00 14.33
CA LEU A 35 16.22 6.34 14.25
C LEU A 35 15.22 7.44 14.61
N VAL A 36 13.91 7.16 14.56
CA VAL A 36 12.90 8.13 14.95
C VAL A 36 12.86 8.24 16.46
N ASP A 37 13.24 9.41 16.96
CA ASP A 37 12.99 9.77 18.34
C ASP A 37 11.48 9.88 18.56
N VAL A 38 10.91 8.99 19.37
CA VAL A 38 9.48 8.97 19.71
C VAL A 38 9.03 10.30 20.31
N GLN A 39 9.92 11.03 21.00
CA GLN A 39 9.60 12.35 21.55
C GLN A 39 9.38 13.40 20.46
N SER A 40 10.11 13.30 19.34
CA SER A 40 9.93 14.17 18.16
C SER A 40 8.61 13.91 17.42
N LEU A 41 7.99 12.74 17.60
CA LEU A 41 6.69 12.39 17.03
C LEU A 41 5.50 12.91 17.84
N SER A 42 5.73 13.53 19.00
CA SER A 42 4.66 14.06 19.86
C SER A 42 3.63 14.93 19.13
N PRO A 43 4.01 15.86 18.21
CA PRO A 43 3.03 16.62 17.43
C PRO A 43 2.19 15.76 16.49
N LEU A 44 2.80 14.72 15.89
CA LEU A 44 2.09 13.79 15.01
C LEU A 44 1.10 12.95 15.81
N VAL A 45 1.52 12.44 16.97
CA VAL A 45 0.65 11.67 17.88
C VAL A 45 -0.49 12.54 18.42
N ALA A 46 -0.27 13.83 18.69
CA ALA A 46 -1.33 14.75 19.11
C ALA A 46 -2.43 14.93 18.05
N VAL A 47 -2.08 14.84 16.76
CA VAL A 47 -3.03 14.92 15.65
C VAL A 47 -3.69 13.58 15.36
N LEU A 48 -2.91 12.48 15.34
CA LEU A 48 -3.40 11.15 15.00
C LEU A 48 -4.13 10.46 16.17
N GLY A 49 -3.74 10.76 17.41
CA GLY A 49 -4.31 10.18 18.62
C GLY A 49 -5.84 10.29 18.67
N PRO A 50 -6.42 11.49 18.55
CA PRO A 50 -7.87 11.69 18.57
C PRO A 50 -8.63 11.00 17.43
N LEU A 51 -7.95 10.59 16.35
CA LEU A 51 -8.58 9.96 15.19
C LEU A 51 -8.88 8.47 15.42
N GLY A 52 -8.19 7.81 16.37
CA GLY A 52 -8.41 6.39 16.70
C GLY A 52 -8.43 5.49 15.45
N ALA A 53 -9.54 4.79 15.23
CA ALA A 53 -9.72 3.90 14.07
C ALA A 53 -9.69 4.61 12.70
N ALA A 54 -9.93 5.93 12.64
CA ALA A 54 -9.84 6.69 11.39
C ALA A 54 -8.41 6.73 10.82
N ASN A 55 -7.39 6.49 11.65
CA ASN A 55 -6.01 6.32 11.17
C ASN A 55 -5.86 5.12 10.23
N ALA A 56 -6.67 4.08 10.39
CA ALA A 56 -6.70 2.94 9.47
C ALA A 56 -7.22 3.37 8.08
N VAL A 57 -8.25 4.22 8.04
CA VAL A 57 -8.76 4.80 6.80
C VAL A 57 -7.71 5.69 6.15
N LEU A 58 -7.01 6.51 6.95
CA LEU A 58 -5.90 7.35 6.44
C LEU A 58 -4.77 6.49 5.85
N ALA A 59 -4.37 5.40 6.53
CA ALA A 59 -3.35 4.50 6.04
C ALA A 59 -3.76 3.81 4.73
N MET A 60 -4.99 3.31 4.65
CA MET A 60 -5.59 2.75 3.43
C MET A 60 -5.54 3.77 2.27
N LEU A 61 -5.98 5.00 2.52
CA LEU A 61 -6.00 6.06 1.51
C LEU A 61 -4.59 6.49 1.11
N MET A 62 -3.63 6.53 2.03
CA MET A 62 -2.24 6.87 1.74
C MET A 62 -1.62 5.87 0.76
N VAL A 63 -1.81 4.57 0.99
CA VAL A 63 -1.38 3.52 0.05
C VAL A 63 -2.05 3.69 -1.31
N LEU A 64 -3.37 3.91 -1.33
CA LEU A 64 -4.13 4.08 -2.56
C LEU A 64 -3.68 5.31 -3.38
N LEU A 65 -3.52 6.46 -2.73
CA LEU A 65 -3.21 7.73 -3.38
C LEU A 65 -1.78 7.81 -3.89
N LEU A 66 -0.80 7.36 -3.08
CA LEU A 66 0.60 7.31 -3.51
C LEU A 66 0.79 6.39 -4.73
N ALA A 67 0.00 5.32 -4.81
CA ALA A 67 0.02 4.44 -5.97
C ALA A 67 -0.45 5.12 -7.28
N GLN A 68 -1.32 6.12 -7.19
CA GLN A 68 -1.80 6.84 -8.39
C GLN A 68 -0.70 7.69 -9.03
N VAL A 69 0.28 8.12 -8.24
CA VAL A 69 1.45 8.89 -8.70
C VAL A 69 2.68 8.03 -8.97
N GLY A 70 2.51 6.70 -8.99
CA GLY A 70 3.56 5.74 -9.38
C GLY A 70 4.41 5.19 -8.23
N VAL A 71 4.09 5.51 -6.97
CA VAL A 71 4.74 4.85 -5.83
C VAL A 71 4.24 3.41 -5.76
N ASN A 72 5.16 2.44 -5.72
CA ASN A 72 4.76 1.05 -5.58
C ASN A 72 4.04 0.86 -4.22
N PRO A 73 2.80 0.33 -4.18
CA PRO A 73 2.05 0.14 -2.94
C PRO A 73 2.83 -0.60 -1.85
N ILE A 74 3.69 -1.54 -2.24
CA ILE A 74 4.49 -2.34 -1.32
C ILE A 74 5.43 -1.49 -0.48
N VAL A 75 5.96 -0.39 -1.05
CA VAL A 75 6.87 0.53 -0.35
C VAL A 75 6.12 1.23 0.77
N THR A 76 4.96 1.80 0.45
CA THR A 76 4.11 2.49 1.43
C THR A 76 3.64 1.55 2.53
N VAL A 77 3.15 0.35 2.17
CA VAL A 77 2.68 -0.65 3.14
C VAL A 77 3.81 -1.03 4.09
N THR A 78 4.98 -1.38 3.56
CA THR A 78 6.09 -1.87 4.38
C THR A 78 6.60 -0.79 5.35
N LEU A 79 6.64 0.47 4.90
CA LEU A 79 7.03 1.61 5.72
C LEU A 79 6.00 1.87 6.84
N LEU A 80 4.70 1.84 6.51
CA LEU A 80 3.62 2.02 7.48
C LEU A 80 3.52 0.86 8.48
N VAL A 81 3.78 -0.38 8.06
CA VAL A 81 3.86 -1.54 8.96
C VAL A 81 5.00 -1.36 9.97
N GLY A 82 6.14 -0.80 9.55
CA GLY A 82 7.23 -0.49 10.46
C GLY A 82 6.85 0.62 11.46
N LEU A 83 6.27 1.71 10.96
CA LEU A 83 6.07 2.93 11.75
C LEU A 83 4.82 2.90 12.65
N LEU A 84 3.65 2.55 12.12
CA LEU A 84 2.37 2.72 12.82
C LEU A 84 2.30 1.99 14.17
N PRO A 85 2.79 0.74 14.32
CA PRO A 85 2.76 0.04 15.61
C PRO A 85 3.62 0.68 16.70
N SER A 86 4.57 1.54 16.34
CA SER A 86 5.43 2.25 17.30
C SER A 86 4.76 3.51 17.88
N LEU A 87 3.66 3.97 17.26
CA LEU A 87 2.93 5.15 17.72
C LEU A 87 1.99 4.75 18.88
N PRO A 88 2.02 5.44 20.04
CA PRO A 88 1.16 5.15 21.17
C PRO A 88 -0.26 5.73 20.94
N ILE A 89 -0.95 5.25 19.90
CA ILE A 89 -2.31 5.66 19.54
C ILE A 89 -3.29 4.58 20.00
N GLU A 90 -4.24 4.98 20.84
CA GLU A 90 -5.26 4.09 21.37
C GLU A 90 -6.25 3.63 20.28
N GLY A 91 -6.69 2.37 20.34
CA GLY A 91 -7.64 1.79 19.38
C GLY A 91 -7.02 1.33 18.04
N LEU A 92 -5.70 1.44 17.88
CA LEU A 92 -4.99 1.10 16.65
C LEU A 92 -4.42 -0.33 16.73
N SER A 93 -5.30 -1.35 16.68
CA SER A 93 -4.90 -2.75 16.83
C SER A 93 -4.08 -3.25 15.62
N PRO A 94 -3.14 -4.20 15.80
CA PRO A 94 -2.36 -4.75 14.68
C PRO A 94 -3.22 -5.35 13.56
N ALA A 95 -4.36 -5.94 13.93
CA ALA A 95 -5.33 -6.48 12.97
C ALA A 95 -5.96 -5.37 12.11
N LEU A 96 -6.35 -4.25 12.73
CA LEU A 96 -6.91 -3.09 12.04
C LEU A 96 -5.90 -2.48 11.07
N ILE A 97 -4.64 -2.29 11.50
CA ILE A 97 -3.56 -1.78 10.65
C ILE A 97 -3.37 -2.72 9.45
N GLY A 98 -3.16 -4.00 9.71
CA GLY A 98 -2.91 -4.99 8.66
C GLY A 98 -4.04 -5.04 7.63
N ALA A 99 -5.29 -5.07 8.09
CA ALA A 99 -6.45 -5.06 7.22
C ALA A 99 -6.52 -3.79 6.36
N SER A 100 -6.29 -2.62 6.95
CA SER A 100 -6.35 -1.34 6.23
C SER A 100 -5.28 -1.19 5.16
N LEU A 101 -4.06 -1.64 5.43
CA LEU A 101 -2.96 -1.61 4.49
C LEU A 101 -3.18 -2.59 3.33
N MET A 102 -3.66 -3.80 3.63
CA MET A 102 -3.99 -4.79 2.60
C MET A 102 -5.13 -4.34 1.70
N VAL A 103 -6.17 -3.72 2.27
CA VAL A 103 -7.26 -3.11 1.51
C VAL A 103 -6.73 -1.97 0.63
N GLY A 104 -5.92 -1.07 1.19
CA GLY A 104 -5.33 0.04 0.43
C GLY A 104 -4.49 -0.45 -0.75
N TRP A 105 -3.71 -1.51 -0.54
CA TRP A 105 -2.94 -2.16 -1.60
C TRP A 105 -3.84 -2.78 -2.66
N ALA A 106 -4.86 -3.56 -2.28
CA ALA A 106 -5.79 -4.16 -3.24
C ALA A 106 -6.48 -3.08 -4.11
N LEU A 107 -6.97 -2.01 -3.49
CA LEU A 107 -7.59 -0.89 -4.22
C LEU A 107 -6.59 -0.19 -5.14
N ALA A 108 -5.33 -0.05 -4.72
CA ALA A 108 -4.27 0.52 -5.55
C ALA A 108 -3.99 -0.32 -6.81
N LEU A 109 -3.92 -1.65 -6.68
CA LEU A 109 -3.70 -2.57 -7.81
C LEU A 109 -4.83 -2.52 -8.84
N MET A 110 -6.06 -2.25 -8.40
CA MET A 110 -7.23 -2.17 -9.27
C MET A 110 -7.40 -0.81 -9.97
N SER A 111 -6.85 0.26 -9.38
CA SER A 111 -7.12 1.65 -9.80
C SER A 111 -5.95 2.30 -10.52
N SER A 112 -4.71 2.02 -10.08
CA SER A 112 -3.55 2.77 -10.55
C SER A 112 -3.13 2.34 -11.97
N PRO A 113 -3.04 3.30 -12.92
CA PRO A 113 -2.59 3.04 -14.29
C PRO A 113 -1.11 2.68 -14.39
N MET A 114 -0.36 2.82 -13.29
CA MET A 114 1.09 2.64 -13.22
C MET A 114 1.48 1.23 -12.78
N THR A 115 0.52 0.41 -12.35
CA THR A 115 0.80 -0.95 -11.88
C THR A 115 1.10 -1.89 -13.06
N ALA A 116 1.98 -2.86 -12.83
CA ALA A 116 2.37 -3.82 -13.86
C ALA A 116 1.16 -4.58 -14.43
N SER A 117 0.24 -5.00 -13.57
CA SER A 117 -1.04 -5.61 -13.96
C SER A 117 -1.83 -4.72 -14.93
N MET A 118 -1.91 -3.42 -14.67
CA MET A 118 -2.61 -2.47 -15.54
C MET A 118 -1.92 -2.28 -16.89
N LEU A 119 -0.60 -2.17 -16.87
CA LEU A 119 0.20 -1.99 -18.09
C LEU A 119 0.13 -3.22 -18.97
N ILE A 120 0.21 -4.42 -18.38
CA ILE A 120 0.04 -5.69 -19.10
C ILE A 120 -1.36 -5.77 -19.70
N LEU A 121 -2.40 -5.49 -18.91
CA LEU A 121 -3.79 -5.50 -19.40
C LEU A 121 -4.01 -4.48 -20.52
N SER A 122 -3.39 -3.29 -20.43
CA SER A 122 -3.40 -2.29 -21.49
C SER A 122 -2.79 -2.80 -22.79
N ARG A 123 -1.68 -3.57 -22.72
CA ARG A 123 -1.04 -4.17 -23.90
C ARG A 123 -1.91 -5.25 -24.54
N PHE A 124 -2.57 -6.09 -23.75
CA PHE A 124 -3.44 -7.14 -24.27
C PHE A 124 -4.75 -6.60 -24.86
N THR A 125 -5.34 -5.58 -24.25
CA THR A 125 -6.63 -5.02 -24.67
C THR A 125 -6.51 -3.92 -25.72
N GLY A 126 -5.31 -3.33 -25.89
CA GLY A 126 -5.10 -2.13 -26.71
C GLY A 126 -5.71 -0.86 -26.11
N VAL A 127 -6.29 -0.93 -24.91
CA VAL A 127 -6.91 0.22 -24.22
C VAL A 127 -5.88 0.88 -23.31
N ALA A 128 -5.82 2.21 -23.31
CA ALA A 128 -4.88 2.96 -22.45
C ALA A 128 -5.07 2.62 -20.95
N SER A 129 -3.97 2.37 -20.22
CA SER A 129 -4.01 2.00 -18.80
C SER A 129 -4.76 2.99 -17.92
N THR A 130 -4.71 4.29 -18.25
CA THR A 130 -5.48 5.36 -17.59
C THR A 130 -6.99 5.17 -17.73
N ARG A 131 -7.45 4.76 -18.91
CA ARG A 131 -8.88 4.47 -19.15
C ARG A 131 -9.31 3.23 -18.37
N ILE A 132 -8.49 2.18 -18.36
CA ILE A 132 -8.85 0.96 -17.63
C ILE A 132 -8.86 1.24 -16.11
N GLY A 133 -7.82 1.89 -15.58
CA GLY A 133 -7.63 2.09 -14.14
C GLY A 133 -8.70 3.00 -13.55
N TYR A 134 -8.94 4.13 -14.21
CA TYR A 134 -9.88 5.12 -13.70
C TYR A 134 -11.32 4.91 -14.14
N ARG A 135 -11.60 4.31 -15.30
CA ARG A 135 -12.99 4.22 -15.79
C ARG A 135 -13.64 2.87 -15.59
N TRP A 136 -12.90 1.77 -15.73
CA TRP A 136 -13.51 0.44 -15.61
C TRP A 136 -13.81 0.10 -14.15
N ASN A 137 -12.89 0.46 -13.24
CA ASN A 137 -13.05 0.22 -11.80
C ASN A 137 -13.60 1.42 -11.00
N ALA A 138 -13.91 2.55 -11.64
CA ALA A 138 -14.36 3.77 -10.95
C ALA A 138 -15.55 3.51 -10.02
N ARG A 139 -16.62 2.89 -10.55
CA ARG A 139 -17.85 2.64 -9.78
C ARG A 139 -17.59 1.74 -8.58
N PHE A 140 -16.77 0.71 -8.77
CA PHE A 140 -16.35 -0.17 -7.70
C PHE A 140 -15.57 0.60 -6.63
N LEU A 141 -14.58 1.42 -7.02
CA LEU A 141 -13.79 2.22 -6.08
C LEU A 141 -14.65 3.22 -5.30
N PHE A 142 -15.54 3.94 -5.98
CA PHE A 142 -16.45 4.89 -5.35
C PHE A 142 -17.41 4.25 -4.37
N ALA A 143 -17.76 2.96 -4.54
CA ALA A 143 -18.56 2.21 -3.58
C ALA A 143 -17.69 1.59 -2.47
N ALA A 144 -16.55 0.98 -2.83
CA ALA A 144 -15.70 0.23 -1.93
C ALA A 144 -14.99 1.12 -0.91
N ILE A 145 -14.47 2.29 -1.32
CA ILE A 145 -13.76 3.20 -0.42
C ILE A 145 -14.64 3.63 0.77
N PRO A 146 -15.84 4.21 0.58
CA PRO A 146 -16.68 4.59 1.71
C PRO A 146 -17.18 3.39 2.51
N LEU A 147 -17.51 2.27 1.84
CA LEU A 147 -17.95 1.05 2.51
C LEU A 147 -16.88 0.49 3.45
N LEU A 148 -15.63 0.37 2.97
CA LEU A 148 -14.51 -0.14 3.75
C LEU A 148 -14.06 0.87 4.81
N SER A 149 -14.15 2.17 4.51
CA SER A 149 -13.93 3.22 5.52
C SER A 149 -14.93 3.09 6.67
N ALA A 150 -16.22 2.92 6.35
CA ALA A 150 -17.25 2.70 7.36
C ALA A 150 -17.00 1.41 8.15
N TRP A 151 -16.59 0.33 7.48
CA TRP A 151 -16.25 -0.92 8.15
C TRP A 151 -15.09 -0.74 9.14
N PHE A 152 -14.01 -0.04 8.78
CA PHE A 152 -12.91 0.24 9.70
C PHE A 152 -13.34 1.08 10.91
N LEU A 153 -14.26 2.03 10.72
CA LEU A 153 -14.74 2.90 11.79
C LEU A 153 -15.77 2.25 12.72
N LEU A 154 -16.56 1.30 12.22
CA LEU A 154 -17.71 0.75 12.93
C LEU A 154 -17.50 -0.67 13.44
N ALA A 155 -16.55 -1.42 12.86
CA ALA A 155 -16.30 -2.78 13.30
C ALA A 155 -15.56 -2.80 14.66
N PRO A 156 -15.81 -3.82 15.49
CA PRO A 156 -15.05 -4.03 16.72
C PRO A 156 -13.66 -4.62 16.38
N TRP A 157 -12.60 -3.90 16.73
CA TRP A 157 -11.19 -4.22 16.44
C TRP A 157 -10.34 -4.36 17.70
#